data_AF-A0A382ZTX3-F1
#
_entry.id   AF-A0A382ZTX3-F1
#
_cell.length_a   1.000
_cell.length_b   1.000
_cell.length_c   1.000
_cell.angle_alpha   90.00
_cell.angle_beta   90.00
_cell.angle_gamma   90.00
#
_symmetry.space_group_name_H-M   'P 1'
#
loop_
_entity.id
_entity.type
_entity.pdbx_description
1 polymer ?
#
loop_
_entity_poly.entity_id
_entity_poly.type
_entity_poly.pdbx_seq_one_letter_code
_entity_poly.pdbx_strand_id
1 'polypeptide(L)' 'LGSDSVSVSGTGSLASIVFQSMADGESSLVFDAACEFVDPDDSVIEIKGFGVGVVNAQ' A
#
# COMPACT_ATOMS: atom_id res chain seq x y z
N LEU A 1 10.14 6.41 9.85
CA LEU A 1 10.07 4.97 10.20
C LEU A 1 11.28 4.67 11.09
N GLY A 2 11.19 4.94 12.39
CA GLY A 2 12.34 4.84 13.30
C GLY A 2 11.91 4.67 14.77
N SER A 3 12.54 3.68 15.41
CA SER A 3 12.48 3.16 16.79
C SER A 3 11.10 2.93 17.40
N ASP A 4 10.68 1.66 17.41
CA ASP A 4 9.65 1.03 18.25
C ASP A 4 8.36 1.84 18.48
N SER A 5 7.74 2.30 17.39
CA SER A 5 6.39 2.87 17.42
C SER A 5 5.41 1.89 16.78
N VAL A 6 4.32 1.57 17.49
CA VAL A 6 3.21 0.76 16.97
C VAL A 6 2.28 1.55 16.04
N SER A 7 2.55 2.84 15.86
CA SER A 7 1.78 3.74 15.00
C SER A 7 2.65 4.87 14.42
N VAL A 8 2.15 5.51 13.37
CA VAL A 8 2.80 6.63 12.69
C VAL A 8 1.79 7.73 12.43
N SER A 9 2.24 8.98 12.38
CA SER A 9 1.40 10.15 12.05
C SER A 9 2.04 10.98 10.94
N GLY A 10 1.19 11.70 10.18
CA GLY A 10 1.60 12.51 9.03
C GLY A 10 1.32 11.86 7.68
N THR A 11 1.55 12.63 6.59
CA THR A 11 1.40 12.16 5.22
C THR A 11 2.77 11.79 4.65
N GLY A 12 2.88 10.62 4.03
CA GLY A 12 4.11 10.19 3.37
C GLY A 12 3.94 8.86 2.64
N SER A 13 5.01 8.42 1.98
CA SER A 13 5.06 7.09 1.36
C SER A 13 5.09 6.01 2.44
N LEU A 14 4.13 5.10 2.39
CA LEU A 14 4.06 3.96 3.33
C LEU A 14 5.09 2.87 2.98
N ALA A 15 5.16 2.51 1.70
CA ALA A 15 6.02 1.45 1.20
C ALA A 15 6.54 1.77 -0.20
N SER A 16 7.66 1.15 -0.57
CA SER A 16 8.18 1.12 -1.93
C SER A 16 8.20 -0.33 -2.40
N ILE A 17 7.55 -0.61 -3.53
CA ILE A 17 7.48 -1.94 -4.13
C ILE A 17 8.15 -1.85 -5.50
N VAL A 18 9.13 -2.72 -5.75
CA VAL A 18 9.89 -2.76 -7.00
C VAL A 18 9.61 -4.09 -7.70
N PHE A 19 9.13 -4.01 -8.94
CA PHE A 19 8.91 -5.17 -9.80
C PHE A 19 9.98 -5.22 -10.89
N GLN A 20 10.43 -6.43 -11.22
CA GLN A 20 11.17 -6.71 -12.44
C GLN A 20 10.33 -7.67 -13.28
N SER A 21 9.89 -7.21 -14.44
CA SER A 21 9.18 -8.05 -15.41
C SER A 21 10.14 -9.04 -16.06
N MET A 22 9.71 -10.30 -16.16
CA MET A 22 10.48 -11.36 -16.84
C MET A 22 10.00 -11.62 -18.27
N ALA A 23 8.80 -11.13 -18.62
CA ALA A 23 8.17 -11.26 -19.92
C ALA A 23 7.14 -10.13 -20.08
N ASP A 24 6.69 -9.94 -21.33
CA ASP A 24 5.66 -8.97 -21.68
C ASP A 24 4.33 -9.28 -20.99
N GLY A 25 3.64 -8.25 -20.54
CA GLY A 25 2.34 -8.39 -19.88
C GLY A 25 2.00 -7.24 -18.95
N GLU A 26 0.82 -7.36 -18.33
CA GLU A 26 0.32 -6.45 -17.31
C GLU A 26 0.33 -7.16 -15.94
N SER A 27 0.79 -6.47 -14.91
CA SER A 27 0.67 -6.90 -13.52
C SER A 27 0.02 -5.81 -12.69
N SER A 28 -0.94 -6.21 -11.84
CA SER A 28 -1.73 -5.30 -11.00
C SER A 28 -1.42 -5.50 -9.52
N LEU A 29 -1.25 -4.40 -8.78
CA LEU A 29 -1.31 -4.39 -7.32
C LEU A 29 -2.72 -3.98 -6.89
N VAL A 30 -3.42 -4.86 -6.17
CA VAL A 30 -4.80 -4.65 -5.72
C VAL A 30 -4.89 -4.77 -4.21
N PHE A 31 -5.73 -3.93 -3.61
CA PHE A 31 -6.13 -4.05 -2.21
C PHE A 31 -7.33 -4.98 -2.12
N ASP A 32 -7.24 -6.01 -1.28
CA ASP A 32 -8.36 -6.93 -1.04
C ASP A 32 -9.34 -6.36 0.01
N ALA A 33 -10.47 -7.04 0.17
CA ALA A 33 -11.50 -6.66 1.14
C ALA A 33 -11.11 -6.94 2.61
N ALA A 34 -10.00 -7.67 2.83
CA ALA A 34 -9.46 -7.94 4.16
C ALA A 34 -8.40 -6.91 4.57
N CYS A 35 -8.06 -5.95 3.70
CA CYS A 35 -7.15 -4.86 4.02
C CYS A 35 -7.76 -3.94 5.09
N GLU A 36 -7.04 -3.75 6.19
CA GLU A 36 -7.41 -2.86 7.28
C GLU A 36 -6.45 -1.68 7.37
N PHE A 37 -6.99 -0.51 7.65
CA PHE A 37 -6.21 0.68 8.00
C PHE A 37 -6.84 1.29 9.25
N VAL A 38 -6.15 1.12 10.38
CA VAL A 38 -6.67 1.44 11.72
C VAL A 38 -5.74 2.39 12.44
N ASP A 39 -6.29 3.10 13.42
CA ASP A 39 -5.51 3.90 14.36
C ASP A 39 -5.00 3.05 15.54
N PRO A 40 -4.25 3.61 16.51
CA PRO A 40 -3.73 2.87 17.66
C PRO A 40 -4.80 2.24 18.57
N ASP A 41 -6.05 2.72 18.51
CA ASP A 41 -7.18 2.27 19.31
C ASP A 41 -8.06 1.25 18.54
N ASP A 42 -7.54 0.70 17.43
CA ASP A 42 -8.23 -0.24 16.54
C ASP A 42 -9.48 0.35 15.87
N SER A 43 -9.53 1.68 15.73
CA SER A 43 -10.62 2.34 15.02
C SER A 43 -10.30 2.44 13.53
N VAL A 44 -11.27 2.04 12.70
CA VAL A 44 -11.13 2.05 11.23
C VAL A 44 -10.95 3.48 10.71
N ILE A 45 -9.86 3.68 9.98
CA ILE A 45 -9.61 4.88 9.17
C ILE A 45 -10.11 4.62 7.76
N GLU A 46 -11.08 5.42 7.31
CA GLU A 46 -11.61 5.33 5.96
C GLU A 46 -10.53 5.62 4.91
N ILE A 47 -10.26 4.64 4.04
CA ILE A 47 -9.41 4.81 2.86
C ILE A 47 -10.24 5.52 1.78
N LYS A 48 -9.97 6.82 1.58
CA LYS A 48 -10.69 7.66 0.60
C LYS A 48 -10.34 7.39 -0.87
N GLY A 49 -9.36 6.53 -1.13
CA GLY A 49 -8.98 6.11 -2.48
C GLY A 49 -7.86 5.08 -2.43
N PHE A 50 -8.07 3.96 -3.14
CA PHE A 50 -7.12 2.86 -3.15
C PHE A 50 -5.98 3.04 -4.15
N GLY A 51 -6.09 4.00 -5.08
CA GLY A 51 -5.18 4.09 -6.23
C GLY A 51 -5.21 2.81 -7.07
N VAL A 52 -4.65 2.85 -8.27
CA VAL A 52 -4.43 1.64 -9.08
C VAL A 52 -2.96 1.62 -9.46
N GLY A 53 -2.23 0.60 -8.99
CA GLY A 53 -0.85 0.36 -9.38
C GLY A 53 -0.80 -0.63 -10.54
N VAL A 54 -0.31 -0.19 -11.70
CA VAL A 54 -0.05 -1.07 -12.85
C VAL A 54 1.43 -1.08 -13.18
N VAL A 55 1.96 -2.27 -13.51
CA VAL A 55 3.28 -2.43 -14.12
C VAL A 55 3.08 -2.96 -15.53
N ASN A 56 3.49 -2.16 -16.52
CA ASN A 56 3.42 -2.49 -17.93
C ASN A 56 4.84 -2.75 -18.45
N ALA A 57 5.10 -3.97 -18.89
CA ALA A 57 6.35 -4.35 -19.54
C ALA A 57 6.15 -4.36 -21.07
N GLN A 58 7.12 -3.81 -21.80
CA GLN A 58 7.18 -3.74 -23.27
C GLN A 58 8.56 -4.12 -23.77
#